data_AF-A0AAD7B7X9-F1
#
_entry.id   AF-A0AAD7B7X9-F1
#
_cell.length_a   1.000
_cell.length_b   1.000
_cell.length_c   1.000
_cell.angle_alpha   90.00
_cell.angle_beta   90.00
_cell.angle_gamma   90.00
#
_symmetry.space_group_name_H-M   'P 1'
#
loop_
_entity.id
_entity.type
_entity.pdbx_description
1 polymer ?
#
loop_
_entity_poly.entity_id
_entity_poly.type
_entity_poly.pdbx_seq_one_letter_code
_entity_poly.pdbx_strand_id
1 'polypeptide(L)'
;MQNALQSCLSAALVNVLRCLPADSFELRRTKNGSMETRVMHLLRPLRESDLERVLFYTGYVKYLCSDAFYHDISALFPVVSGWLSENTLPKLRALGWFHTEIDVQHIYPFLTPKLTEISVSVASGGALTLLSTLPRRCPHLKDVRLLLSRNSDNRDPQAVQAVSAFVRELHDLEVLSLDPEIDGAALAHLAVVSSIRDLCLEQITSSPLSPNSRPTFQSLQTLSFAEAEIHSPINFLAWCKNTPLKDFAAECLASPSAEDVHRLFLAVAGAITHSSLGHFLLNFDGDPSTPPDPTSLIAFNSFRHLFSFRNLVSVSMESTVGIDLDDAAVLEMARSWPRIETLQLDSYRGTSHPRTTLRCLEAFPQYCHHLTKLCIAFDATVVPASQNLTLDSLEVLDVEASPITIAEPVAEFLAGLFPNLVELKTLAEDYDAEDLFLSAAYGYSDLWKEVASLL
;
A
#
# COMPACT_ATOMS: atom_id res chain seq x y z
N MET A 1 -6.14 -3.17 6.36
CA MET A 1 -6.03 -4.00 7.60
C MET A 1 -5.00 -3.47 8.63
N GLN A 2 -4.01 -2.64 8.23
CA GLN A 2 -3.00 -2.02 9.12
C GLN A 2 -3.58 -1.11 10.24
N ASN A 3 -4.67 -0.38 9.97
CA ASN A 3 -5.21 0.61 10.92
C ASN A 3 -5.80 0.00 12.21
N ALA A 4 -6.29 -1.24 12.17
CA ALA A 4 -6.90 -1.89 13.34
C ALA A 4 -5.85 -2.45 14.32
N LEU A 5 -4.69 -2.89 13.83
CA LEU A 5 -3.57 -3.36 14.66
C LEU A 5 -2.80 -2.18 15.28
N GLN A 6 -2.63 -1.08 14.55
CA GLN A 6 -2.00 0.13 15.08
C GLN A 6 -2.76 0.75 16.26
N SER A 7 -4.11 0.76 16.24
CA SER A 7 -4.89 1.39 17.32
C SER A 7 -4.85 0.62 18.65
N CYS A 8 -4.66 -0.70 18.63
CA CYS A 8 -4.59 -1.52 19.84
C CYS A 8 -3.20 -1.51 20.50
N LEU A 9 -2.15 -1.21 19.74
CA LEU A 9 -0.75 -1.28 20.18
C LEU A 9 -0.26 0.02 20.85
N SER A 10 -0.79 1.18 20.43
CA SER A 10 -0.39 2.50 20.95
C SER A 10 -0.69 2.72 22.44
N ALA A 11 -1.64 1.96 22.99
CA ALA A 11 -2.10 2.15 24.35
C ALA A 11 -1.14 1.58 25.41
N ALA A 12 -0.24 0.64 25.07
CA ALA A 12 0.49 -0.13 26.07
C ALA A 12 1.46 0.72 26.91
N LEU A 13 2.33 1.52 26.27
CA LEU A 13 3.29 2.36 27.01
C LEU A 13 2.57 3.45 27.79
N VAL A 14 1.60 4.12 27.16
CA VAL A 14 0.80 5.17 27.81
C VAL A 14 0.02 4.61 29.01
N ASN A 15 -0.55 3.41 28.91
CA ASN A 15 -1.26 2.77 30.02
C ASN A 15 -0.32 2.37 31.16
N VAL A 16 0.89 1.90 30.83
CA VAL A 16 1.93 1.61 31.81
C VAL A 16 2.40 2.90 32.49
N LEU A 17 2.59 3.99 31.74
CA LEU A 17 2.96 5.30 32.27
C LEU A 17 1.83 5.95 33.10
N ARG A 18 0.56 5.67 32.78
CA ARG A 18 -0.59 6.06 33.62
C ARG A 18 -0.62 5.38 34.99
N CYS A 19 0.22 4.37 35.21
CA CYS A 19 0.41 3.78 36.54
C CYS A 19 1.33 4.60 37.44
N LEU A 20 2.00 5.63 36.89
CA LEU A 20 2.73 6.60 37.69
C LEU A 20 1.76 7.37 38.62
N PRO A 21 2.23 7.87 39.78
CA PRO A 21 1.41 8.69 40.67
C PRO A 21 0.81 9.90 39.96
N ALA A 22 -0.43 10.25 40.30
CA ALA A 22 -1.15 11.35 39.65
C ALA A 22 -0.48 12.74 39.86
N ASP A 23 0.40 12.87 40.86
CA ASP A 23 1.18 14.07 41.13
C ASP A 23 2.52 14.12 40.36
N SER A 24 2.89 13.04 39.66
CA SER A 24 4.18 12.96 38.97
C SER A 24 4.13 13.46 37.53
N PHE A 25 2.95 13.52 36.91
CA PHE A 25 2.79 13.96 35.54
C PHE A 25 1.45 14.64 35.27
N GLU A 26 1.39 15.41 34.19
CA GLU A 26 0.16 15.95 33.62
C GLU A 26 0.12 15.73 32.10
N LEU A 27 -1.09 15.56 31.56
CA LEU A 27 -1.31 15.48 30.12
C LEU A 27 -1.78 16.84 29.62
N ARG A 28 -0.90 17.56 28.90
CA ARG A 28 -1.25 18.82 28.25
C ARG A 28 -1.65 18.57 26.81
N ARG A 29 -2.61 19.35 26.32
CA ARG A 29 -2.96 19.34 24.90
C ARG A 29 -2.18 20.42 24.19
N THR A 30 -1.47 20.05 23.14
CA THR A 30 -0.73 20.96 22.27
C THR A 30 -1.34 20.90 20.88
N LYS A 31 -1.49 22.06 20.24
CA LYS A 31 -1.92 22.14 18.85
C LYS A 31 -0.70 22.39 17.99
N ASN A 32 -0.42 21.50 17.05
CA ASN A 32 0.55 21.70 15.99
C ASN A 32 -0.19 21.70 14.65
N GLY A 33 -0.46 22.89 14.12
CA GLY A 33 -1.34 23.05 12.96
C GLY A 33 -2.78 22.60 13.24
N SER A 34 -3.32 21.72 12.39
CA SER A 34 -4.65 21.12 12.54
C SER A 34 -4.70 19.97 13.56
N MET A 35 -3.54 19.46 13.99
CA MET A 35 -3.47 18.27 14.83
C MET A 35 -3.37 18.62 16.32
N GLU A 36 -4.26 18.05 17.14
CA GLU A 36 -4.23 18.16 18.60
C GLU A 36 -3.51 16.93 19.17
N THR A 37 -2.32 17.13 19.74
CA THR A 37 -1.54 16.07 20.39
C THR A 37 -1.62 16.20 21.90
N ARG A 38 -1.56 15.08 22.63
CA ARG A 38 -1.50 15.08 24.11
C ARG A 38 -0.08 14.79 24.55
N VAL A 39 0.63 15.80 25.04
CA VAL A 39 2.00 15.68 25.55
C VAL A 39 1.96 15.35 27.04
N MET A 40 2.72 14.36 27.46
CA MET A 40 2.87 14.02 28.87
C MET A 40 4.07 14.75 29.47
N HIS A 41 3.82 15.66 30.42
CA HIS A 41 4.85 16.43 31.12
C HIS A 41 5.06 15.90 32.53
N LEU A 42 6.32 15.77 32.95
CA LEU A 42 6.62 15.48 34.35
C LEU A 42 6.42 16.73 35.21
N LEU A 43 5.65 16.59 36.28
CA LEU A 43 5.44 17.63 37.28
C LEU A 43 6.57 17.67 38.32
N ARG A 44 7.24 16.52 38.53
CA ARG A 44 8.39 16.36 39.41
C ARG A 44 9.31 15.23 38.91
N PRO A 45 10.59 15.20 39.34
CA PRO A 45 11.45 14.04 39.12
C PRO A 45 10.81 12.76 39.67
N LEU A 46 10.88 11.67 38.89
CA LEU A 46 10.41 10.36 39.30
C LEU A 46 11.36 9.75 40.34
N ARG A 47 10.79 9.12 41.36
CA ARG A 47 11.48 8.35 42.40
C ARG A 47 11.35 6.85 42.08
N GLU A 48 12.24 6.03 42.61
CA GLU A 48 12.19 4.58 42.45
C GLU A 48 10.84 3.98 42.89
N SER A 49 10.26 4.49 43.99
CA SER A 49 8.94 4.09 44.48
C SER A 49 7.79 4.39 43.50
N ASP A 50 7.93 5.43 42.67
CA ASP A 50 6.90 5.77 41.67
C ASP A 50 6.84 4.71 40.55
N LEU A 51 7.93 3.94 40.40
CA LEU A 51 8.10 2.95 39.33
C LEU A 51 7.69 1.54 39.75
N GLU A 52 7.49 1.25 41.04
CA GLU A 52 7.14 -0.11 41.51
C GLU A 52 5.94 -0.67 40.75
N ARG A 53 4.90 0.15 40.59
CA ARG A 53 3.70 -0.24 39.85
C ARG A 53 3.96 -0.39 38.35
N VAL A 54 4.77 0.51 37.78
CA VAL A 54 5.18 0.45 36.37
C VAL A 54 5.92 -0.86 36.09
N LEU A 55 6.94 -1.18 36.90
CA LEU A 55 7.74 -2.41 36.82
C LEU A 55 6.92 -3.67 37.06
N PHE A 56 5.91 -3.62 37.93
CA PHE A 56 4.98 -4.74 38.09
C PHE A 56 4.25 -5.05 36.77
N TYR A 57 3.76 -4.02 36.07
CA TYR A 57 3.02 -4.20 34.82
C TYR A 57 3.91 -4.49 33.61
N THR A 58 5.19 -4.08 33.61
CA THR A 58 6.12 -4.36 32.50
C THR A 58 6.31 -5.86 32.26
N GLY A 59 6.19 -6.70 33.30
CA GLY A 59 6.21 -8.17 33.19
C GLY A 59 5.07 -8.79 32.37
N TYR A 60 4.05 -8.00 32.00
CA TYR A 60 2.90 -8.41 31.18
C TYR A 60 2.91 -7.80 29.78
N VAL A 61 3.76 -6.81 29.53
CA VAL A 61 3.85 -6.15 28.23
C VAL A 61 4.47 -7.09 27.21
N LYS A 62 3.69 -7.44 26.19
CA LYS A 62 4.13 -8.23 25.04
C LYS A 62 4.37 -7.38 23.81
N TYR A 63 3.72 -6.23 23.74
CA TYR A 63 3.74 -5.34 22.61
C TYR A 63 3.92 -3.91 23.12
N LEU A 64 4.87 -3.20 22.52
CA LEU A 64 5.16 -1.81 22.86
C LEU A 64 5.15 -1.02 21.55
N CYS A 65 4.28 -0.03 21.42
CA CYS A 65 4.26 0.85 20.26
C CYS A 65 4.28 2.30 20.73
N SER A 66 5.20 3.08 20.18
CA SER A 66 5.26 4.51 20.39
C SER A 66 4.50 5.20 19.26
N ASP A 67 3.27 5.62 19.55
CA ASP A 67 2.41 6.28 18.58
C ASP A 67 2.59 7.79 18.66
N ALA A 68 3.32 8.34 17.70
CA ALA A 68 3.59 9.76 17.61
C ALA A 68 2.33 10.61 17.35
N PHE A 69 1.25 10.01 16.85
CA PHE A 69 0.08 10.75 16.38
C PHE A 69 -0.84 11.23 17.51
N TYR A 70 -0.90 10.52 18.64
CA TYR A 70 -1.85 10.83 19.72
C TYR A 70 -1.20 11.26 21.03
N HIS A 71 -0.01 10.73 21.32
CA HIS A 71 0.66 10.94 22.60
C HIS A 71 2.15 11.21 22.40
N ASP A 72 2.55 12.47 22.54
CA ASP A 72 3.96 12.81 22.57
C ASP A 72 4.52 12.52 23.98
N ILE A 73 5.30 11.45 24.05
CA ILE A 73 6.03 11.01 25.24
C ILE A 73 7.55 11.18 25.06
N SER A 74 7.99 11.94 24.06
CA SER A 74 9.41 12.22 23.76
C SER A 74 10.20 12.63 25.01
N ALA A 75 9.64 13.56 25.80
CA ALA A 75 10.25 14.06 27.02
C ALA A 75 10.42 13.00 28.12
N LEU A 76 9.64 11.92 28.09
CA LEU A 76 9.71 10.84 29.08
C LEU A 76 10.73 9.77 28.72
N PHE A 77 11.08 9.62 27.45
CA PHE A 77 11.97 8.55 27.02
C PHE A 77 13.35 8.58 27.68
N PRO A 78 14.06 9.72 27.82
CA PRO A 78 15.34 9.74 28.53
C PRO A 78 15.22 9.25 29.98
N VAL A 79 14.13 9.62 30.65
CA VAL A 79 13.86 9.17 32.03
C VAL A 79 13.56 7.68 32.02
N VAL A 80 12.54 7.24 31.28
CA VAL A 80 12.08 5.85 31.23
C VAL A 80 13.18 4.89 30.76
N SER A 81 13.94 5.25 29.73
CA SER A 81 15.05 4.44 29.21
C SER A 81 16.20 4.28 30.21
N GLY A 82 16.43 5.27 31.09
CA GLY A 82 17.39 5.14 32.19
C GLY A 82 16.97 4.13 33.26
N TRP A 83 15.67 3.89 33.43
CA TRP A 83 15.13 2.95 34.42
C TRP A 83 14.87 1.56 33.85
N LEU A 84 14.41 1.50 32.60
CA LEU A 84 14.16 0.26 31.90
C LEU A 84 15.50 -0.33 31.47
N SER A 85 16.16 -1.05 32.37
CA SER A 85 17.33 -1.87 32.04
C SER A 85 16.95 -3.08 31.16
N GLU A 86 17.96 -3.79 30.63
CA GLU A 86 17.87 -4.88 29.63
C GLU A 86 16.94 -6.08 29.98
N ASN A 87 16.24 -6.08 31.11
CA ASN A 87 15.34 -7.17 31.51
C ASN A 87 13.97 -6.72 32.00
N THR A 88 13.61 -5.45 31.86
CA THR A 88 12.37 -4.91 32.44
C THR A 88 11.11 -5.33 31.69
N LEU A 89 11.23 -5.73 30.42
CA LEU A 89 10.11 -6.20 29.59
C LEU A 89 10.37 -7.64 29.11
N PRO A 90 10.40 -8.64 30.03
CA PRO A 90 10.90 -9.99 29.76
C PRO A 90 10.02 -10.82 28.80
N LYS A 91 8.84 -10.30 28.44
CA LYS A 91 7.87 -10.91 27.54
C LYS A 91 7.63 -10.09 26.28
N LEU A 92 8.38 -9.02 26.04
CA LEU A 92 8.26 -8.19 24.85
C LEU A 92 8.56 -9.03 23.60
N ARG A 93 7.67 -8.95 22.61
CA ARG A 93 7.75 -9.65 21.32
C ARG A 93 7.65 -8.71 20.14
N ALA A 94 6.92 -7.61 20.30
CA ALA A 94 6.78 -6.59 19.26
C ALA A 94 7.14 -5.21 19.76
N LEU A 95 7.88 -4.46 18.94
CA LEU A 95 8.29 -3.09 19.20
C LEU A 95 7.97 -2.20 18.00
N GLY A 96 7.11 -1.20 18.19
CA GLY A 96 6.83 -0.12 17.25
C GLY A 96 7.42 1.20 17.75
N TRP A 97 8.16 1.93 16.92
CA TRP A 97 8.84 3.15 17.29
C TRP A 97 8.82 4.17 16.16
N PHE A 98 7.92 5.15 16.22
CA PHE A 98 7.68 6.08 15.11
C PHE A 98 8.11 7.53 15.39
N HIS A 99 9.08 7.73 16.28
CA HIS A 99 9.59 9.06 16.61
C HIS A 99 10.92 9.33 15.90
N THR A 100 10.87 10.13 14.84
CA THR A 100 12.04 10.51 14.05
C THR A 100 12.98 11.49 14.77
N GLU A 101 12.47 12.24 15.74
CA GLU A 101 13.24 13.24 16.50
C GLU A 101 14.00 12.65 17.70
N ILE A 102 13.63 11.45 18.14
CA ILE A 102 14.21 10.83 19.34
C ILE A 102 15.44 10.02 18.95
N ASP A 103 16.53 10.21 19.69
CA ASP A 103 17.76 9.47 19.50
C ASP A 103 17.51 7.94 19.64
N VAL A 104 18.00 7.19 18.65
CA VAL A 104 17.95 5.72 18.59
C VAL A 104 18.50 5.04 19.84
N GLN A 105 19.35 5.72 20.60
CA GLN A 105 19.88 5.19 21.85
C GLN A 105 18.79 4.76 22.84
N HIS A 106 17.62 5.41 22.78
CA HIS A 106 16.49 5.11 23.64
C HIS A 106 15.76 3.81 23.25
N ILE A 107 16.02 3.27 22.06
CA ILE A 107 15.44 2.00 21.58
C ILE A 107 16.20 0.81 22.15
N TYR A 108 17.52 0.92 22.39
CA TYR A 108 18.38 -0.20 22.77
C TYR A 108 17.92 -1.03 23.98
N PRO A 109 17.36 -0.44 25.06
CA PRO A 109 16.91 -1.23 26.20
C PRO A 109 15.73 -2.16 25.90
N PHE A 110 15.00 -1.90 24.80
CA PHE A 110 13.85 -2.69 24.36
C PHE A 110 14.23 -3.79 23.36
N LEU A 111 15.47 -3.79 22.86
CA LEU A 111 15.95 -4.79 21.92
C LEU A 111 16.36 -6.07 22.68
N THR A 112 15.41 -6.99 22.82
CA THR A 112 15.61 -8.25 23.54
C THR A 112 15.70 -9.44 22.58
N PRO A 113 16.39 -10.54 22.96
CA PRO A 113 16.45 -11.75 22.12
C PRO A 113 15.12 -12.45 21.83
N LYS A 114 14.06 -12.08 22.56
CA LYS A 114 12.69 -12.61 22.36
C LYS A 114 11.85 -11.76 21.41
N LEU A 115 12.39 -10.63 20.95
CA LEU A 115 11.72 -9.76 20.00
C LEU A 115 11.61 -10.48 18.65
N THR A 116 10.38 -10.59 18.16
CA THR A 116 10.05 -11.22 16.88
C THR A 116 9.54 -10.22 15.86
N GLU A 117 9.07 -9.05 16.31
CA GLU A 117 8.48 -8.03 15.45
C GLU A 117 9.10 -6.68 15.80
N ILE A 118 9.56 -5.94 14.80
CA ILE A 118 10.07 -4.59 14.98
C ILE A 118 9.60 -3.68 13.84
N SER A 119 9.07 -2.52 14.20
CA SER A 119 8.71 -1.45 13.28
C SER A 119 9.32 -0.15 13.76
N VAL A 120 10.20 0.46 12.98
CA VAL A 120 10.96 1.65 13.41
C VAL A 120 10.95 2.69 12.31
N SER A 121 10.66 3.94 12.67
CA SER A 121 10.97 5.12 11.87
C SER A 121 12.16 5.84 12.47
N VAL A 122 13.24 6.01 11.70
CA VAL A 122 14.51 6.56 12.20
C VAL A 122 15.05 7.62 11.25
N ALA A 123 15.62 8.69 11.81
CA ALA A 123 16.48 9.60 11.05
C ALA A 123 17.77 8.88 10.62
N SER A 124 18.24 9.14 9.39
CA SER A 124 19.31 8.38 8.73
C SER A 124 20.59 8.16 9.57
N GLY A 125 21.03 9.15 10.35
CA GLY A 125 22.23 9.03 11.20
C GLY A 125 22.13 7.96 12.29
N GLY A 126 20.96 7.78 12.91
CA GLY A 126 20.75 6.77 13.95
C GLY A 126 20.54 5.36 13.38
N ALA A 127 20.00 5.27 12.16
CA ALA A 127 19.61 4.02 11.53
C ALA A 127 20.78 3.04 11.38
N LEU A 128 21.96 3.52 10.96
CA LEU A 128 23.13 2.66 10.73
C LEU A 128 23.55 1.92 12.01
N THR A 129 23.54 2.61 13.15
CA THR A 129 23.91 2.00 14.44
C THR A 129 22.88 0.96 14.87
N LEU A 130 21.60 1.24 14.67
CA LEU A 130 20.51 0.32 14.97
C LEU A 130 20.57 -0.93 14.08
N LEU A 131 20.74 -0.78 12.77
CA LEU A 131 20.86 -1.88 11.80
C LEU A 131 22.00 -2.85 12.17
N SER A 132 23.14 -2.32 12.61
CA SER A 132 24.29 -3.16 13.00
C SER A 132 24.11 -3.94 14.30
N THR A 133 23.19 -3.52 15.16
CA THR A 133 22.97 -4.10 16.49
C THR A 133 21.76 -5.04 16.54
N LEU A 134 20.76 -4.81 15.69
CA LEU A 134 19.52 -5.57 15.67
C LEU A 134 19.72 -7.07 15.49
N PRO A 135 20.47 -7.59 14.50
CA PRO A 135 20.63 -9.04 14.32
C PRO A 135 21.30 -9.71 15.53
N ARG A 136 22.19 -9.00 16.21
CA ARG A 136 22.91 -9.50 17.39
C ARG A 136 22.02 -9.55 18.63
N ARG A 137 21.15 -8.55 18.80
CA ARG A 137 20.26 -8.46 19.97
C ARG A 137 18.96 -9.21 19.78
N CYS A 138 18.45 -9.29 18.55
CA CYS A 138 17.16 -9.85 18.19
C CYS A 138 17.33 -10.86 17.02
N PRO A 139 17.99 -12.01 17.25
CA PRO A 139 18.31 -12.95 16.16
C PRO A 139 17.09 -13.66 15.56
N HIS A 140 15.93 -13.62 16.23
CA HIS A 140 14.69 -14.31 15.84
C HIS A 140 13.63 -13.35 15.29
N LEU A 141 14.05 -12.23 14.69
CA LEU A 141 13.14 -11.30 14.03
C LEU A 141 12.45 -11.97 12.83
N LYS A 142 11.12 -11.83 12.81
CA LYS A 142 10.20 -12.40 11.81
C LYS A 142 9.47 -11.32 11.04
N ASP A 143 9.06 -10.23 11.70
CA ASP A 143 8.45 -9.05 11.05
C ASP A 143 9.38 -7.86 11.27
N VAL A 144 9.91 -7.31 10.19
CA VAL A 144 10.81 -6.14 10.23
C VAL A 144 10.25 -5.08 9.30
N ARG A 145 9.97 -3.90 9.85
CA ARG A 145 9.51 -2.72 9.11
C ARG A 145 10.40 -1.53 9.43
N LEU A 146 11.12 -1.03 8.45
CA LEU A 146 12.06 0.07 8.65
C LEU A 146 11.71 1.21 7.71
N LEU A 147 11.30 2.32 8.32
CA LEU A 147 11.02 3.57 7.63
C LEU A 147 12.19 4.52 7.89
N LEU A 148 12.90 4.95 6.86
CA LEU A 148 13.97 5.94 7.02
C LEU A 148 13.45 7.32 6.61
N SER A 149 13.67 8.32 7.46
CA SER A 149 13.21 9.68 7.21
C SER A 149 13.77 10.22 5.88
N ARG A 150 12.89 10.65 4.98
CA ARG A 150 13.16 11.10 3.60
C ARG A 150 14.00 12.38 3.47
N ASN A 151 14.42 12.97 4.59
CA ASN A 151 15.19 14.22 4.58
C ASN A 151 16.63 14.04 4.07
N SER A 152 17.10 12.80 3.93
CA SER A 152 18.33 12.46 3.20
C SER A 152 17.94 11.67 1.96
N ASP A 153 18.55 11.94 0.81
CA ASP A 153 18.43 11.10 -0.38
C ASP A 153 18.47 9.62 0.05
N ASN A 154 17.33 8.90 -0.06
CA ASN A 154 17.24 7.45 0.21
C ASN A 154 18.20 6.61 -0.66
N ARG A 155 18.94 7.28 -1.54
CA ARG A 155 20.00 6.81 -2.44
C ARG A 155 21.40 6.93 -1.83
N ASP A 156 21.56 7.27 -0.54
CA ASP A 156 22.88 7.24 0.11
C ASP A 156 23.46 5.81 0.03
N PRO A 157 24.58 5.60 -0.69
CA PRO A 157 25.17 4.27 -0.85
C PRO A 157 25.53 3.60 0.48
N GLN A 158 25.85 4.37 1.52
CA GLN A 158 26.16 3.83 2.85
C GLN A 158 24.92 3.25 3.53
N ALA A 159 23.77 3.93 3.41
CA ALA A 159 22.50 3.44 3.93
C ALA A 159 22.07 2.15 3.21
N VAL A 160 22.14 2.13 1.87
CA VAL A 160 21.86 0.95 1.04
C VAL A 160 22.73 -0.23 1.46
N GLN A 161 24.05 0.00 1.63
CA GLN A 161 24.98 -1.04 2.05
C GLN A 161 24.67 -1.58 3.45
N ALA A 162 24.34 -0.70 4.41
CA ALA A 162 24.05 -1.09 5.78
C ALA A 162 22.73 -1.87 5.88
N VAL A 163 21.67 -1.42 5.19
CA VAL A 163 20.39 -2.14 5.11
C VAL A 163 20.58 -3.49 4.44
N SER A 164 21.34 -3.54 3.33
CA SER A 164 21.63 -4.79 2.62
C SER A 164 22.48 -5.76 3.45
N ALA A 165 23.42 -5.26 4.27
CA ALA A 165 24.16 -6.08 5.23
C ALA A 165 23.23 -6.64 6.32
N PHE A 166 22.39 -5.78 6.90
CA PHE A 166 21.40 -6.16 7.91
C PHE A 166 20.45 -7.26 7.42
N VAL A 167 19.86 -7.11 6.23
CA VAL A 167 18.95 -8.10 5.64
C VAL A 167 19.60 -9.48 5.51
N ARG A 168 20.90 -9.54 5.17
CA ARG A 168 21.64 -10.80 5.02
C ARG A 168 21.88 -11.54 6.33
N GLU A 169 21.73 -10.87 7.48
CA GLU A 169 21.85 -11.49 8.80
C GLU A 169 20.51 -12.02 9.34
N LEU A 170 19.39 -11.77 8.65
CA LEU A 170 18.06 -12.21 9.06
C LEU A 170 17.72 -13.56 8.39
N HIS A 171 17.45 -14.59 9.19
CA HIS A 171 17.24 -15.96 8.69
C HIS A 171 15.80 -16.48 8.89
N ASP A 172 15.09 -15.97 9.90
CA ASP A 172 13.74 -16.41 10.28
C ASP A 172 12.64 -15.46 9.74
N LEU A 173 12.97 -14.64 8.74
CA LEU A 173 12.13 -13.52 8.29
C LEU A 173 10.86 -14.01 7.57
N GLU A 174 9.71 -13.50 7.98
CA GLU A 174 8.38 -13.78 7.41
C GLU A 174 7.81 -12.54 6.70
N VAL A 175 8.03 -11.36 7.27
CA VAL A 175 7.57 -10.06 6.76
C VAL A 175 8.74 -9.08 6.74
N LEU A 176 8.95 -8.42 5.61
CA LEU A 176 9.95 -7.37 5.46
C LEU A 176 9.34 -6.16 4.75
N SER A 177 9.43 -4.99 5.37
CA SER A 177 9.07 -3.71 4.77
C SER A 177 10.25 -2.76 4.91
N LEU A 178 10.79 -2.30 3.79
CA LEU A 178 11.93 -1.40 3.75
C LEU A 178 11.64 -0.21 2.85
N ASP A 179 11.80 0.98 3.41
CA ASP A 179 11.88 2.20 2.61
C ASP A 179 13.20 2.25 1.82
N PRO A 180 14.37 1.92 2.38
CA PRO A 180 15.62 2.08 1.65
C PRO A 180 15.79 1.08 0.52
N GLU A 181 16.54 1.48 -0.51
CA GLU A 181 16.97 0.62 -1.58
C GLU A 181 17.84 -0.54 -1.05
N ILE A 182 17.67 -1.73 -1.65
CA ILE A 182 18.50 -2.91 -1.34
C ILE A 182 19.34 -3.35 -2.55
N ASP A 183 20.48 -3.96 -2.24
CA ASP A 183 21.37 -4.52 -3.25
C ASP A 183 20.96 -5.92 -3.72
N GLY A 184 21.49 -6.33 -4.88
CA GLY A 184 21.23 -7.67 -5.41
C GLY A 184 21.71 -8.82 -4.52
N ALA A 185 22.66 -8.59 -3.61
CA ALA A 185 23.14 -9.62 -2.69
C ALA A 185 22.16 -9.84 -1.52
N ALA A 186 21.55 -8.77 -1.01
CA ALA A 186 20.44 -8.84 -0.06
C ALA A 186 19.22 -9.51 -0.71
N LEU A 187 18.90 -9.16 -1.95
CA LEU A 187 17.81 -9.78 -2.69
C LEU A 187 18.06 -11.29 -2.91
N ALA A 188 19.29 -11.68 -3.28
CA ALA A 188 19.68 -13.07 -3.43
C ALA A 188 19.57 -13.86 -2.11
N HIS A 189 19.84 -13.22 -0.98
CA HIS A 189 19.62 -13.81 0.34
C HIS A 189 18.12 -14.00 0.63
N LEU A 190 17.29 -12.97 0.42
CA LEU A 190 15.84 -13.08 0.63
C LEU A 190 15.21 -14.18 -0.24
N ALA A 191 15.70 -14.38 -1.46
CA ALA A 191 15.24 -15.44 -2.35
C ALA A 191 15.49 -16.86 -1.78
N VAL A 192 16.43 -17.04 -0.84
CA VAL A 192 16.69 -18.34 -0.19
C VAL A 192 15.95 -18.51 1.14
N VAL A 193 15.41 -17.43 1.70
CA VAL A 193 14.69 -17.46 2.97
C VAL A 193 13.30 -18.07 2.72
N SER A 194 13.13 -19.33 3.11
CA SER A 194 11.89 -20.08 2.85
C SER A 194 10.70 -19.65 3.71
N SER A 195 10.92 -18.82 4.73
CA SER A 195 9.87 -18.29 5.58
C SER A 195 9.23 -16.99 5.06
N ILE A 196 9.86 -16.28 4.11
CA ILE A 196 9.39 -14.97 3.66
C ILE A 196 8.06 -15.10 2.92
N ARG A 197 7.07 -14.30 3.34
CA ARG A 197 5.71 -14.29 2.80
C ARG A 197 5.34 -12.92 2.27
N ASP A 198 5.72 -11.89 3.00
CA ASP A 198 5.31 -10.52 2.68
C ASP A 198 6.55 -9.65 2.52
N LEU A 199 6.67 -9.01 1.36
CA LEU A 199 7.79 -8.16 1.03
C LEU A 199 7.28 -6.82 0.49
N CYS A 200 7.66 -5.74 1.15
CA CYS A 200 7.42 -4.37 0.72
C CYS A 200 8.76 -3.65 0.57
N LEU A 201 9.01 -3.07 -0.61
CA LEU A 201 10.27 -2.40 -0.96
C LEU A 201 9.97 -1.07 -1.66
N GLU A 202 10.76 -0.02 -1.46
CA GLU A 202 10.68 1.14 -2.37
C GLU A 202 11.46 0.88 -3.67
N GLN A 203 12.73 0.46 -3.56
CA GLN A 203 13.61 0.39 -4.72
C GLN A 203 14.56 -0.80 -4.67
N ILE A 204 15.04 -1.23 -5.84
CA ILE A 204 16.06 -2.26 -5.98
C ILE A 204 17.15 -1.76 -6.92
N THR A 205 18.40 -1.85 -6.47
CA THR A 205 19.54 -1.54 -7.35
C THR A 205 19.50 -2.44 -8.57
N SER A 206 19.66 -1.84 -9.74
CA SER A 206 19.78 -2.57 -11.01
C SER A 206 20.95 -3.56 -10.92
N SER A 207 20.66 -4.84 -10.66
CA SER A 207 21.69 -5.87 -10.57
C SER A 207 21.84 -6.58 -11.91
N PRO A 208 23.05 -6.67 -12.49
CA PRO A 208 23.30 -7.40 -13.73
C PRO A 208 23.23 -8.93 -13.58
N LEU A 209 22.93 -9.44 -12.38
CA LEU A 209 22.97 -10.85 -12.05
C LEU A 209 21.55 -11.43 -11.97
N SER A 210 20.98 -11.82 -13.10
CA SER A 210 19.90 -12.81 -13.09
C SER A 210 20.46 -14.13 -12.55
N PRO A 211 19.89 -14.75 -11.50
CA PRO A 211 20.39 -16.03 -11.03
C PRO A 211 20.01 -17.15 -12.01
N ASN A 212 20.93 -17.54 -12.87
CA ASN A 212 20.72 -18.60 -13.87
C ASN A 212 20.39 -20.00 -13.31
N SER A 213 20.29 -20.23 -11.99
CA SER A 213 19.86 -21.53 -11.42
C SER A 213 19.47 -21.49 -9.92
N ARG A 214 19.25 -20.32 -9.30
CA ARG A 214 19.18 -20.21 -7.82
C ARG A 214 17.74 -20.31 -7.27
N PRO A 215 17.60 -20.63 -5.98
CA PRO A 215 16.34 -20.56 -5.23
C PRO A 215 15.50 -19.33 -5.56
N THR A 216 14.19 -19.57 -5.64
CA THR A 216 13.17 -18.59 -5.96
C THR A 216 12.37 -18.29 -4.70
N PHE A 217 11.65 -17.18 -4.70
CA PHE A 217 10.73 -16.76 -3.64
C PHE A 217 9.53 -17.72 -3.48
N GLN A 218 9.76 -18.97 -3.06
CA GLN A 218 8.77 -20.06 -3.09
C GLN A 218 7.61 -19.87 -2.11
N SER A 219 7.83 -19.13 -1.03
CA SER A 219 6.83 -18.89 0.01
C SER A 219 6.21 -17.50 -0.05
N LEU A 220 6.67 -16.65 -0.98
CA LEU A 220 6.23 -15.27 -1.10
C LEU A 220 4.79 -15.23 -1.62
N GLN A 221 3.93 -14.53 -0.87
CA GLN A 221 2.50 -14.39 -1.11
C GLN A 221 2.13 -12.95 -1.44
N THR A 222 2.79 -11.99 -0.80
CA THR A 222 2.52 -10.57 -1.01
C THR A 222 3.82 -9.85 -1.38
N LEU A 223 3.76 -9.11 -2.47
CA LEU A 223 4.85 -8.28 -2.96
C LEU A 223 4.28 -6.90 -3.27
N SER A 224 4.78 -5.90 -2.56
CA SER A 224 4.41 -4.51 -2.78
C SER A 224 5.63 -3.65 -3.04
N PHE A 225 5.46 -2.69 -3.95
CA PHE A 225 6.41 -1.62 -4.18
C PHE A 225 5.75 -0.30 -3.83
N ALA A 226 6.34 0.45 -2.89
CA ALA A 226 5.84 1.77 -2.51
C ALA A 226 6.78 2.82 -3.11
N GLU A 227 6.25 3.81 -3.82
CA GLU A 227 7.06 4.90 -4.38
C GLU A 227 8.29 4.42 -5.21
N ALA A 228 8.08 3.38 -6.00
CA ALA A 228 9.13 2.74 -6.78
C ALA A 228 9.34 3.40 -8.16
N GLU A 229 10.51 3.17 -8.78
CA GLU A 229 10.63 3.31 -10.22
C GLU A 229 10.12 2.01 -10.84
N ILE A 230 9.38 2.06 -11.96
CA ILE A 230 8.78 0.85 -12.58
C ILE A 230 9.80 -0.24 -12.92
N HIS A 231 11.07 0.12 -13.10
CA HIS A 231 12.15 -0.85 -13.33
C HIS A 231 12.41 -1.74 -12.11
N SER A 232 12.16 -1.27 -10.88
CA SER A 232 12.34 -2.04 -9.65
C SER A 232 11.45 -3.29 -9.60
N PRO A 233 10.11 -3.23 -9.75
CA PRO A 233 9.28 -4.43 -9.81
C PRO A 233 9.64 -5.33 -11.01
N ILE A 234 9.95 -4.76 -12.18
CA ILE A 234 10.38 -5.56 -13.35
C ILE A 234 11.65 -6.37 -13.02
N ASN A 235 12.65 -5.71 -12.44
CA ASN A 235 13.92 -6.33 -12.07
C ASN A 235 13.73 -7.38 -10.98
N PHE A 236 12.86 -7.13 -9.99
CA PHE A 236 12.53 -8.13 -8.96
C PHE A 236 11.90 -9.38 -9.55
N LEU A 237 10.94 -9.22 -10.46
CA LEU A 237 10.22 -10.33 -11.06
C LEU A 237 11.16 -11.26 -11.86
N ALA A 238 12.32 -10.78 -12.33
CA ALA A 238 13.35 -11.62 -12.93
C ALA A 238 13.97 -12.65 -11.96
N TRP A 239 13.81 -12.46 -10.64
CA TRP A 239 14.22 -13.41 -9.59
C TRP A 239 13.12 -14.41 -9.23
N CYS A 240 11.90 -14.16 -9.69
CA CYS A 240 10.76 -15.01 -9.46
C CYS A 240 10.63 -16.05 -10.58
N LYS A 241 10.23 -17.27 -10.20
CA LYS A 241 9.97 -18.34 -11.15
C LYS A 241 8.86 -19.22 -10.60
N ASN A 242 7.68 -19.08 -11.19
CA ASN A 242 6.44 -19.70 -10.69
C ASN A 242 6.21 -19.40 -9.20
N THR A 243 6.48 -18.16 -8.79
CA THR A 243 6.24 -17.72 -7.41
C THR A 243 4.73 -17.73 -7.13
N PRO A 244 4.24 -18.33 -6.03
CA PRO A 244 2.81 -18.44 -5.74
C PRO A 244 2.24 -17.15 -5.12
N LEU A 245 2.52 -16.02 -5.76
CA LEU A 245 2.09 -14.70 -5.31
C LEU A 245 0.57 -14.58 -5.38
N LYS A 246 -0.04 -14.08 -4.31
CA LYS A 246 -1.47 -13.78 -4.18
C LYS A 246 -1.77 -12.31 -4.41
N ASP A 247 -0.87 -11.45 -3.93
CA ASP A 247 -1.03 -10.00 -3.94
C ASP A 247 0.21 -9.38 -4.58
N PHE A 248 0.00 -8.66 -5.68
CA PHE A 248 1.01 -7.82 -6.31
C PHE A 248 0.54 -6.37 -6.29
N ALA A 249 1.37 -5.48 -5.75
CA ALA A 249 1.14 -4.05 -5.78
C ALA A 249 2.40 -3.31 -6.23
N ALA A 250 2.25 -2.32 -7.10
CA ALA A 250 3.31 -1.40 -7.43
C ALA A 250 2.77 0.02 -7.53
N GLU A 251 3.21 0.87 -6.61
CA GLU A 251 2.97 2.30 -6.58
C GLU A 251 4.25 2.98 -7.07
N CYS A 252 4.22 3.60 -8.25
CA CYS A 252 5.42 4.19 -8.85
C CYS A 252 5.40 5.71 -8.77
N LEU A 253 6.55 6.34 -8.47
CA LEU A 253 6.68 7.81 -8.31
C LEU A 253 6.52 8.63 -9.59
N ALA A 254 6.67 7.99 -10.74
CA ALA A 254 6.62 8.65 -12.04
C ALA A 254 5.69 7.88 -12.96
N SER A 255 5.03 8.63 -13.86
CA SER A 255 4.23 8.06 -14.93
C SER A 255 5.14 7.28 -15.91
N PRO A 256 5.06 5.94 -15.94
CA PRO A 256 5.90 5.15 -16.82
C PRO A 256 5.43 5.26 -18.25
N SER A 257 6.30 4.89 -19.20
CA SER A 257 5.88 4.73 -20.59
C SER A 257 4.95 3.50 -20.73
N ALA A 258 4.07 3.51 -21.74
CA ALA A 258 3.25 2.34 -22.06
C ALA A 258 4.07 1.06 -22.30
N GLU A 259 5.29 1.23 -22.82
CA GLU A 259 6.24 0.14 -23.03
C GLU A 259 6.75 -0.44 -21.70
N ASP A 260 6.99 0.39 -20.69
CA ASP A 260 7.41 -0.11 -19.38
C ASP A 260 6.27 -0.85 -18.66
N VAL A 261 5.03 -0.37 -18.79
CA VAL A 261 3.84 -1.09 -18.30
C VAL A 261 3.70 -2.44 -19.02
N HIS A 262 3.89 -2.46 -20.33
CA HIS A 262 3.89 -3.70 -21.12
C HIS A 262 4.94 -4.69 -20.61
N ARG A 263 6.18 -4.23 -20.37
CA ARG A 263 7.26 -5.06 -19.80
C ARG A 263 6.93 -5.57 -18.41
N LEU A 264 6.30 -4.75 -17.57
CA LEU A 264 5.86 -5.17 -16.24
C LEU A 264 4.82 -6.29 -16.33
N PHE A 265 3.79 -6.14 -17.16
CA PHE A 265 2.78 -7.18 -17.34
C PHE A 265 3.37 -8.48 -17.89
N LEU A 266 4.32 -8.37 -18.84
CA LEU A 266 5.06 -9.51 -19.35
C LEU A 266 5.90 -10.20 -18.24
N ALA A 267 6.57 -9.41 -17.40
CA ALA A 267 7.35 -9.92 -16.28
C ALA A 267 6.47 -10.64 -15.25
N VAL A 268 5.32 -10.05 -14.88
CA VAL A 268 4.32 -10.64 -13.98
C VAL A 268 3.86 -11.99 -14.52
N ALA A 269 3.46 -12.04 -15.79
CA ALA A 269 2.98 -13.24 -16.45
C ALA A 269 4.02 -14.37 -16.52
N GLY A 270 5.30 -14.03 -16.64
CA GLY A 270 6.41 -14.99 -16.68
C GLY A 270 6.91 -15.45 -15.30
N ALA A 271 6.75 -14.61 -14.28
CA ALA A 271 7.31 -14.82 -12.95
C ALA A 271 6.37 -15.52 -11.97
N ILE A 272 5.07 -15.22 -12.05
CA ILE A 272 4.07 -15.59 -11.04
C ILE A 272 3.24 -16.79 -11.53
N THR A 273 2.84 -17.64 -10.59
CA THR A 273 1.96 -18.77 -10.88
C THR A 273 0.56 -18.27 -11.24
N HIS A 274 0.07 -18.65 -12.41
CA HIS A 274 -1.21 -18.12 -12.94
C HIS A 274 -2.43 -18.41 -12.06
N SER A 275 -2.38 -19.48 -11.27
CA SER A 275 -3.48 -19.84 -10.36
C SER A 275 -3.39 -19.21 -8.97
N SER A 276 -2.32 -18.49 -8.62
CA SER A 276 -2.16 -17.93 -7.27
C SER A 276 -2.61 -16.48 -7.14
N LEU A 277 -2.40 -15.66 -8.19
CA LEU A 277 -2.63 -14.22 -8.12
C LEU A 277 -4.13 -13.91 -8.01
N GLY A 278 -4.50 -13.24 -6.92
CA GLY A 278 -5.85 -12.78 -6.63
C GLY A 278 -5.99 -11.26 -6.70
N HIS A 279 -4.95 -10.53 -6.31
CA HIS A 279 -4.98 -9.07 -6.27
C HIS A 279 -3.82 -8.48 -7.07
N PHE A 280 -4.15 -7.57 -7.98
CA PHE A 280 -3.20 -6.83 -8.79
C PHE A 280 -3.48 -5.33 -8.65
N LEU A 281 -2.49 -4.57 -8.20
CA LEU A 281 -2.53 -3.11 -8.10
C LEU A 281 -1.34 -2.50 -8.83
N LEU A 282 -1.62 -1.50 -9.66
CA LEU A 282 -0.60 -0.71 -10.33
C LEU A 282 -1.02 0.77 -10.35
N ASN A 283 -0.35 1.57 -9.54
CA ASN A 283 -0.64 2.99 -9.40
C ASN A 283 0.57 3.83 -9.80
N PHE A 284 0.32 4.99 -10.40
CA PHE A 284 1.35 5.94 -10.76
C PHE A 284 1.05 7.28 -10.12
N ASP A 285 1.97 7.73 -9.27
CA ASP A 285 2.05 9.14 -8.92
C ASP A 285 2.60 9.87 -10.15
N GLY A 286 1.80 10.78 -10.69
CA GLY A 286 2.20 11.57 -11.84
C GLY A 286 1.91 13.02 -11.56
N ASP A 287 2.88 13.88 -11.87
CA ASP A 287 2.74 15.32 -11.70
C ASP A 287 1.49 15.81 -12.45
N PRO A 288 0.41 16.23 -11.75
CA PRO A 288 -0.85 16.61 -12.37
C PRO A 288 -0.67 17.76 -13.38
N SER A 289 0.41 18.54 -13.29
CA SER A 289 0.70 19.65 -14.18
C SER A 289 1.18 19.26 -15.59
N THR A 290 1.67 18.03 -15.81
CA THR A 290 2.22 17.61 -17.10
C THR A 290 1.14 17.02 -18.04
N PRO A 291 0.76 17.67 -19.15
CA PRO A 291 -0.31 17.18 -20.02
C PRO A 291 0.00 15.78 -20.58
N PRO A 292 -1.01 14.91 -20.74
CA PRO A 292 -0.81 13.55 -21.24
C PRO A 292 -0.38 13.62 -22.71
N ASP A 293 0.63 12.84 -23.06
CA ASP A 293 0.95 12.59 -24.46
C ASP A 293 -0.01 11.51 -25.00
N PRO A 294 -0.90 11.84 -25.96
CA PRO A 294 -1.85 10.88 -26.51
C PRO A 294 -1.18 9.71 -27.26
N THR A 295 0.10 9.83 -27.63
CA THR A 295 0.86 8.72 -28.21
C THR A 295 1.36 7.71 -27.17
N SER A 296 1.18 8.02 -25.89
CA SER A 296 1.65 7.19 -24.78
C SER A 296 0.56 6.29 -24.17
N LEU A 297 -0.64 6.21 -24.77
CA LEU A 297 -1.73 5.36 -24.27
C LEU A 297 -1.27 3.91 -24.06
N ILE A 298 -1.73 3.31 -22.96
CA ILE A 298 -1.43 1.91 -22.66
C ILE A 298 -2.29 1.06 -23.58
N ALA A 299 -1.64 0.41 -24.54
CA ALA A 299 -2.33 -0.45 -25.49
C ALA A 299 -3.00 -1.63 -24.77
N PHE A 300 -4.26 -1.89 -25.09
CA PHE A 300 -5.02 -3.03 -24.57
C PHE A 300 -4.27 -4.37 -24.68
N ASN A 301 -3.51 -4.57 -25.76
CA ASN A 301 -2.75 -5.80 -25.99
C ASN A 301 -1.78 -6.14 -24.84
N SER A 302 -1.33 -5.16 -24.05
CA SER A 302 -0.50 -5.39 -22.87
C SER A 302 -1.25 -6.20 -21.80
N PHE A 303 -2.56 -5.97 -21.61
CA PHE A 303 -3.36 -6.68 -20.61
C PHE A 303 -3.53 -8.17 -20.89
N ARG A 304 -3.36 -8.60 -22.15
CA ARG A 304 -3.47 -10.02 -22.51
C ARG A 304 -2.48 -10.90 -21.74
N HIS A 305 -1.35 -10.35 -21.32
CA HIS A 305 -0.41 -11.06 -20.45
C HIS A 305 -1.00 -11.40 -19.08
N LEU A 306 -1.98 -10.62 -18.60
CA LEU A 306 -2.67 -10.84 -17.33
C LEU A 306 -3.90 -11.77 -17.45
N PHE A 307 -4.34 -12.12 -18.67
CA PHE A 307 -5.55 -12.94 -18.87
C PHE A 307 -5.36 -14.42 -18.48
N SER A 308 -4.12 -14.86 -18.25
CA SER A 308 -3.86 -16.19 -17.69
C SER A 308 -4.25 -16.30 -16.21
N PHE A 309 -4.31 -15.19 -15.48
CA PHE A 309 -4.64 -15.15 -14.05
C PHE A 309 -6.15 -15.21 -13.79
N ARG A 310 -6.76 -16.37 -14.05
CA ARG A 310 -8.22 -16.57 -13.92
C ARG A 310 -8.78 -16.47 -12.49
N ASN A 311 -7.90 -16.44 -11.49
CA ASN A 311 -8.24 -16.30 -10.08
C ASN A 311 -8.18 -14.86 -9.58
N LEU A 312 -7.95 -13.88 -10.47
CA LEU A 312 -8.02 -12.47 -10.10
C LEU A 312 -9.41 -12.14 -9.54
N VAL A 313 -9.37 -11.56 -8.34
CA VAL A 313 -10.50 -11.05 -7.56
C VAL A 313 -10.51 -9.52 -7.62
N SER A 314 -9.33 -8.89 -7.60
CA SER A 314 -9.19 -7.44 -7.69
C SER A 314 -8.13 -7.05 -8.70
N VAL A 315 -8.49 -6.16 -9.62
CA VAL A 315 -7.56 -5.48 -10.52
C VAL A 315 -7.80 -3.99 -10.35
N SER A 316 -6.78 -3.28 -9.87
CA SER A 316 -6.78 -1.82 -9.78
C SER A 316 -5.60 -1.29 -10.59
N MET A 317 -5.88 -0.41 -11.51
CA MET A 317 -4.87 0.28 -12.27
C MET A 317 -5.26 1.74 -12.42
N GLU A 318 -4.32 2.60 -12.06
CA GLU A 318 -4.50 4.03 -12.04
C GLU A 318 -3.48 4.65 -12.98
N SER A 319 -3.95 5.21 -14.08
CA SER A 319 -3.10 5.68 -15.18
C SER A 319 -3.31 7.15 -15.50
N THR A 320 -2.22 7.92 -15.37
CA THR A 320 -2.18 9.31 -15.85
C THR A 320 -2.22 9.43 -17.37
N VAL A 321 -1.81 8.38 -18.10
CA VAL A 321 -1.75 8.40 -19.56
C VAL A 321 -3.04 7.87 -20.18
N GLY A 322 -3.73 6.97 -19.49
CA GLY A 322 -4.97 6.34 -19.94
C GLY A 322 -4.76 5.02 -20.68
N ILE A 323 -5.86 4.29 -20.87
CA ILE A 323 -5.87 2.94 -21.46
C ILE A 323 -6.71 2.97 -22.74
N ASP A 324 -6.16 2.46 -23.84
CA ASP A 324 -6.91 2.35 -25.11
C ASP A 324 -7.85 1.14 -25.06
N LEU A 325 -9.07 1.34 -24.54
CA LEU A 325 -10.12 0.33 -24.42
C LEU A 325 -11.26 0.58 -25.40
N ASP A 326 -11.76 -0.49 -26.01
CA ASP A 326 -13.03 -0.53 -26.74
C ASP A 326 -13.94 -1.65 -26.21
N ASP A 327 -15.18 -1.72 -26.70
CA ASP A 327 -16.16 -2.72 -26.23
C ASP A 327 -15.66 -4.17 -26.39
N ALA A 328 -14.87 -4.46 -27.43
CA ALA A 328 -14.34 -5.79 -27.68
C ALA A 328 -13.24 -6.14 -26.66
N ALA A 329 -12.41 -5.18 -26.31
CA ALA A 329 -11.41 -5.30 -25.26
C ALA A 329 -12.06 -5.58 -23.89
N VAL A 330 -13.08 -4.81 -23.50
CA VAL A 330 -13.82 -5.02 -22.24
C VAL A 330 -14.47 -6.41 -22.19
N LEU A 331 -15.06 -6.86 -23.30
CA LEU A 331 -15.62 -8.21 -23.42
C LEU A 331 -14.56 -9.31 -23.23
N GLU A 332 -13.37 -9.12 -23.79
CA GLU A 332 -12.24 -10.06 -23.65
C GLU A 332 -11.70 -10.08 -22.20
N MET A 333 -11.66 -8.94 -21.52
CA MET A 333 -11.30 -8.84 -20.09
C MET A 333 -12.30 -9.58 -19.22
N ALA A 334 -13.60 -9.30 -19.38
CA ALA A 334 -14.66 -9.92 -18.58
C ALA A 334 -14.63 -11.46 -18.68
N ARG A 335 -14.39 -12.00 -19.89
CA ARG A 335 -14.23 -13.44 -20.13
C ARG A 335 -13.00 -14.05 -19.45
N SER A 336 -11.95 -13.26 -19.30
CA SER A 336 -10.66 -13.71 -18.78
C SER A 336 -10.62 -13.74 -17.26
N TRP A 337 -11.40 -12.89 -16.58
CA TRP A 337 -11.46 -12.78 -15.12
C TRP A 337 -12.87 -13.04 -14.57
N PRO A 338 -13.36 -14.29 -14.64
CA PRO A 338 -14.73 -14.63 -14.24
C PRO A 338 -14.98 -14.53 -12.73
N ARG A 339 -13.93 -14.39 -11.92
CA ARG A 339 -13.98 -14.28 -10.46
C ARG A 339 -13.75 -12.85 -9.96
N ILE A 340 -13.67 -11.88 -10.86
CA ILE A 340 -13.41 -10.50 -10.51
C ILE A 340 -14.56 -9.96 -9.64
N GLU A 341 -14.20 -9.35 -8.53
CA GLU A 341 -15.08 -8.64 -7.61
C GLU A 341 -14.87 -7.13 -7.72
N THR A 342 -13.63 -6.70 -7.93
CA THR A 342 -13.28 -5.29 -8.11
C THR A 342 -12.45 -5.09 -9.37
N LEU A 343 -12.96 -4.29 -10.30
CA LEU A 343 -12.24 -3.84 -11.49
C LEU A 343 -12.19 -2.31 -11.51
N GLN A 344 -11.00 -1.74 -11.35
CA GLN A 344 -10.77 -0.31 -11.44
C GLN A 344 -9.70 -0.01 -12.49
N LEU A 345 -10.07 0.75 -13.50
CA LEU A 345 -9.23 1.12 -14.64
C LEU A 345 -9.23 2.64 -14.79
N ASP A 346 -8.80 3.33 -13.73
CA ASP A 346 -8.88 4.78 -13.60
C ASP A 346 -7.97 5.46 -14.63
N SER A 347 -8.55 6.36 -15.41
CA SER A 347 -7.83 7.31 -16.25
C SER A 347 -8.06 8.75 -15.79
N TYR A 348 -7.26 9.20 -14.83
CA TYR A 348 -7.29 10.57 -14.29
C TYR A 348 -7.36 11.69 -15.32
N ARG A 349 -6.70 11.50 -16.47
CA ARG A 349 -6.61 12.54 -17.48
C ARG A 349 -7.58 12.40 -18.62
N GLY A 350 -8.40 11.33 -18.61
CA GLY A 350 -9.46 11.03 -19.55
C GLY A 350 -9.00 11.10 -21.01
N THR A 351 -9.16 10.00 -21.75
CA THR A 351 -9.44 10.22 -23.17
C THR A 351 -10.75 11.01 -23.21
N SER A 352 -10.73 12.26 -23.68
CA SER A 352 -11.93 13.12 -23.74
C SER A 352 -13.12 12.46 -24.47
N HIS A 353 -12.84 11.37 -25.19
CA HIS A 353 -13.78 10.55 -25.92
C HIS A 353 -13.36 9.07 -25.75
N PRO A 354 -13.82 8.38 -24.70
CA PRO A 354 -13.59 6.94 -24.56
C PRO A 354 -14.13 6.20 -25.80
N ARG A 355 -13.41 5.17 -26.24
CA ARG A 355 -13.87 4.33 -27.37
C ARG A 355 -14.82 3.22 -26.92
N THR A 356 -14.83 2.92 -25.63
CA THR A 356 -15.87 2.14 -24.96
C THR A 356 -17.18 2.89 -25.02
N THR A 357 -18.27 2.18 -25.27
CA THR A 357 -19.64 2.70 -25.21
C THR A 357 -20.36 2.15 -24.00
N LEU A 358 -21.51 2.72 -23.63
CA LEU A 358 -22.37 2.20 -22.57
C LEU A 358 -22.70 0.69 -22.74
N ARG A 359 -22.66 0.18 -23.97
CA ARG A 359 -22.87 -1.24 -24.27
C ARG A 359 -21.80 -2.16 -23.68
N CYS A 360 -20.57 -1.68 -23.46
CA CYS A 360 -19.49 -2.51 -22.92
C CYS A 360 -19.86 -3.13 -21.56
N LEU A 361 -20.71 -2.46 -20.79
CA LEU A 361 -21.18 -2.91 -19.47
C LEU A 361 -21.95 -4.24 -19.52
N GLU A 362 -22.57 -4.58 -20.66
CA GLU A 362 -23.28 -5.85 -20.85
C GLU A 362 -22.35 -7.08 -20.77
N ALA A 363 -21.03 -6.89 -20.90
CA ALA A 363 -20.06 -7.98 -20.78
C ALA A 363 -19.98 -8.55 -19.35
N PHE A 364 -20.15 -7.71 -18.33
CA PHE A 364 -19.95 -8.12 -16.94
C PHE A 364 -21.04 -9.05 -16.41
N PRO A 365 -22.35 -8.78 -16.60
CA PRO A 365 -23.40 -9.73 -16.26
C PRO A 365 -23.24 -11.11 -16.91
N GLN A 366 -22.60 -11.19 -18.08
CA GLN A 366 -22.41 -12.46 -18.80
C GLN A 366 -21.27 -13.32 -18.23
N TYR A 367 -20.23 -12.70 -17.67
CA TYR A 367 -18.98 -13.41 -17.33
C TYR A 367 -18.47 -13.17 -15.90
N CYS A 368 -18.84 -12.07 -15.27
CA CYS A 368 -18.30 -11.58 -13.99
C CYS A 368 -19.41 -11.48 -12.93
N HIS A 369 -20.02 -12.61 -12.57
CA HIS A 369 -21.18 -12.67 -11.66
C HIS A 369 -20.90 -12.29 -10.19
N HIS A 370 -19.63 -12.03 -9.86
CA HIS A 370 -19.18 -11.63 -8.53
C HIS A 370 -18.75 -10.16 -8.46
N LEU A 371 -18.81 -9.43 -9.58
CA LEU A 371 -18.37 -8.04 -9.65
C LEU A 371 -19.25 -7.17 -8.75
N THR A 372 -18.63 -6.53 -7.76
CA THR A 372 -19.27 -5.63 -6.79
C THR A 372 -18.87 -4.17 -6.99
N LYS A 373 -17.65 -3.93 -7.50
CA LYS A 373 -17.15 -2.59 -7.79
C LYS A 373 -16.55 -2.51 -9.20
N LEU A 374 -17.04 -1.57 -10.00
CA LEU A 374 -16.55 -1.27 -11.34
C LEU A 374 -16.19 0.21 -11.46
N CYS A 375 -14.99 0.51 -11.94
CA CYS A 375 -14.54 1.86 -12.31
C CYS A 375 -13.95 1.79 -13.72
N ILE A 376 -14.62 2.44 -14.67
CA ILE A 376 -14.25 2.46 -16.09
C ILE A 376 -14.93 3.64 -16.81
N ALA A 377 -14.18 4.37 -17.64
CA ALA A 377 -14.74 5.36 -18.56
C ALA A 377 -15.44 4.72 -19.79
N PHE A 378 -16.58 5.28 -20.21
CA PHE A 378 -17.30 4.92 -21.43
C PHE A 378 -18.15 6.07 -21.98
N ASP A 379 -18.49 6.00 -23.26
CA ASP A 379 -19.37 6.96 -23.91
C ASP A 379 -20.85 6.57 -23.68
N ALA A 380 -21.55 7.38 -22.88
CA ALA A 380 -22.97 7.25 -22.57
C ALA A 380 -23.86 8.21 -23.37
N THR A 381 -23.34 8.84 -24.42
CA THR A 381 -24.11 9.75 -25.28
C THR A 381 -25.14 9.02 -26.15
N VAL A 382 -24.95 7.71 -26.35
CA VAL A 382 -25.87 6.82 -27.07
C VAL A 382 -26.23 5.63 -26.18
N VAL A 383 -27.53 5.47 -25.90
CA VAL A 383 -28.03 4.36 -25.10
C VAL A 383 -28.41 3.18 -26.01
N PRO A 384 -27.83 1.99 -25.82
CA PRO A 384 -28.18 0.81 -26.61
C PRO A 384 -29.57 0.27 -26.23
N ALA A 385 -30.15 -0.56 -27.10
CA ALA A 385 -31.37 -1.28 -26.76
C ALA A 385 -31.11 -2.25 -25.60
N SER A 386 -31.89 -2.14 -24.53
CA SER A 386 -31.72 -2.97 -23.33
C SER A 386 -31.82 -4.46 -23.66
N GLN A 387 -30.86 -5.25 -23.15
CA GLN A 387 -30.91 -6.71 -23.17
C GLN A 387 -31.46 -7.25 -21.85
N ASN A 388 -31.98 -8.48 -21.87
CA ASN A 388 -32.44 -9.18 -20.66
C ASN A 388 -31.23 -9.77 -19.89
N LEU A 389 -30.31 -8.90 -19.50
CA LEU A 389 -29.13 -9.24 -18.70
C LEU A 389 -29.21 -8.43 -17.40
N THR A 390 -28.91 -9.07 -16.28
CA THR A 390 -28.87 -8.41 -14.97
C THR A 390 -27.65 -8.90 -14.20
N LEU A 391 -27.02 -8.01 -13.45
CA LEU A 391 -25.95 -8.31 -12.53
C LEU A 391 -26.31 -7.75 -11.16
N ASP A 392 -26.82 -8.62 -10.31
CA ASP A 392 -27.35 -8.28 -8.99
C ASP A 392 -26.24 -7.97 -7.98
N SER A 393 -24.98 -8.32 -8.27
CA SER A 393 -23.86 -8.16 -7.35
C SER A 393 -23.22 -6.78 -7.39
N LEU A 394 -23.45 -5.98 -8.45
CA LEU A 394 -22.77 -4.69 -8.60
C LEU A 394 -23.37 -3.67 -7.64
N GLU A 395 -22.55 -3.17 -6.72
CA GLU A 395 -22.94 -2.20 -5.68
C GLU A 395 -22.38 -0.80 -5.95
N VAL A 396 -21.20 -0.71 -6.57
CA VAL A 396 -20.51 0.56 -6.83
C VAL A 396 -20.12 0.65 -8.30
N LEU A 397 -20.59 1.68 -8.99
CA LEU A 397 -20.18 2.05 -10.34
C LEU A 397 -19.53 3.42 -10.31
N ASP A 398 -18.29 3.50 -10.74
CA ASP A 398 -17.58 4.75 -10.96
C ASP A 398 -17.41 4.96 -12.47
N VAL A 399 -18.00 6.05 -12.96
CA VAL A 399 -18.04 6.38 -14.38
C VAL A 399 -16.94 7.37 -14.77
N GLU A 400 -16.04 7.71 -13.86
CA GLU A 400 -14.93 8.64 -14.09
C GLU A 400 -15.42 9.97 -14.73
N ALA A 401 -14.93 10.30 -15.93
CA ALA A 401 -15.30 11.46 -16.73
C ALA A 401 -16.13 11.06 -17.98
N SER A 402 -16.92 9.98 -17.88
CA SER A 402 -17.75 9.44 -18.99
C SER A 402 -18.71 10.50 -19.56
N PRO A 403 -18.69 10.77 -20.88
CA PRO A 403 -19.60 11.72 -21.49
C PRO A 403 -21.04 11.20 -21.52
N ILE A 404 -21.99 12.08 -21.20
CA ILE A 404 -23.43 11.79 -21.17
C ILE A 404 -24.21 13.01 -21.71
N THR A 405 -25.32 12.75 -22.39
CA THR A 405 -26.19 13.80 -22.96
C THR A 405 -27.55 13.90 -22.27
N ILE A 406 -28.13 12.76 -21.88
CA ILE A 406 -29.48 12.69 -21.28
C ILE A 406 -29.45 11.66 -20.15
N ALA A 407 -29.81 12.07 -18.93
CA ALA A 407 -29.74 11.22 -17.74
C ALA A 407 -30.78 10.09 -17.74
N GLU A 408 -32.05 10.38 -18.02
CA GLU A 408 -33.16 9.44 -17.86
C GLU A 408 -32.99 8.11 -18.63
N PRO A 409 -32.63 8.09 -19.94
CA PRO A 409 -32.43 6.83 -20.66
C PRO A 409 -31.23 6.02 -20.14
N VAL A 410 -30.19 6.69 -19.63
CA VAL A 410 -29.03 6.02 -19.05
C VAL A 410 -29.39 5.41 -17.70
N ALA A 411 -30.16 6.13 -16.87
CA ALA A 411 -30.66 5.61 -15.60
C ALA A 411 -31.55 4.37 -15.79
N GLU A 412 -32.47 4.39 -16.76
CA GLU A 412 -33.30 3.22 -17.08
C GLU A 412 -32.45 2.02 -17.52
N PHE A 413 -31.45 2.25 -18.37
CA PHE A 413 -30.52 1.21 -18.81
C PHE A 413 -29.72 0.63 -17.63
N LEU A 414 -29.16 1.47 -16.75
CA LEU A 414 -28.39 1.04 -15.59
C LEU A 414 -29.26 0.34 -14.54
N ALA A 415 -30.48 0.82 -14.28
CA ALA A 415 -31.42 0.17 -13.36
C ALA A 415 -31.81 -1.24 -13.84
N GLY A 416 -31.96 -1.41 -15.17
CA GLY A 416 -32.21 -2.71 -15.78
C GLY A 416 -31.00 -3.65 -15.64
N LEU A 417 -29.79 -3.14 -15.84
CA LEU A 417 -28.56 -3.94 -15.84
C LEU A 417 -28.05 -4.26 -14.42
N PHE A 418 -28.17 -3.31 -13.50
CA PHE A 418 -27.59 -3.33 -12.14
C PHE A 418 -28.66 -2.95 -11.10
N PRO A 419 -29.62 -3.84 -10.80
CA PRO A 419 -30.77 -3.52 -9.96
C PRO A 419 -30.42 -3.23 -8.48
N ASN A 420 -29.21 -3.56 -8.03
CA ASN A 420 -28.75 -3.33 -6.65
C ASN A 420 -27.62 -2.29 -6.58
N LEU A 421 -27.47 -1.44 -7.60
CA LEU A 421 -26.47 -0.37 -7.60
C LEU A 421 -26.76 0.62 -6.46
N VAL A 422 -25.81 0.75 -5.53
CA VAL A 422 -25.95 1.56 -4.31
C VAL A 422 -25.28 2.92 -4.47
N GLU A 423 -24.13 2.95 -5.13
CA GLU A 423 -23.28 4.12 -5.23
C GLU A 423 -22.83 4.33 -6.68
N LEU A 424 -23.11 5.53 -7.21
CA LEU A 424 -22.65 5.99 -8.51
C LEU A 424 -21.68 7.14 -8.32
N LYS A 425 -20.41 6.93 -8.66
CA LYS A 425 -19.31 7.90 -8.48
C LYS A 425 -18.91 8.55 -9.79
N THR A 426 -18.32 9.74 -9.67
CA THR A 426 -17.67 10.46 -10.77
C THR A 426 -16.33 11.00 -10.30
N LEU A 427 -15.41 11.24 -11.24
CA LEU A 427 -14.07 11.80 -10.95
C LEU A 427 -14.11 13.13 -10.18
N ALA A 428 -15.20 13.90 -10.29
CA ALA A 428 -15.34 15.20 -9.64
C ALA A 428 -15.57 15.13 -8.12
N GLU A 429 -15.89 13.96 -7.55
CA GLU A 429 -16.16 13.82 -6.11
C GLU A 429 -14.90 13.56 -5.27
N ASP A 430 -13.85 13.03 -5.91
CA ASP A 430 -12.61 12.64 -5.23
C ASP A 430 -11.55 13.77 -5.21
N TYR A 431 -11.78 14.88 -5.93
CA TYR A 431 -10.81 15.97 -6.09
C TYR A 431 -11.38 17.35 -5.74
N ASP A 432 -10.56 18.16 -5.06
CA ASP A 432 -10.87 19.57 -4.82
C ASP A 432 -10.89 20.35 -6.15
N ALA A 433 -11.84 21.30 -6.27
CA ALA A 433 -12.15 22.04 -7.51
C ALA A 433 -11.02 22.92 -8.10
N GLU A 434 -9.81 22.87 -7.55
CA GLU A 434 -8.66 23.67 -7.98
C GLU A 434 -7.88 23.05 -9.16
N ASP A 435 -8.13 21.78 -9.52
CA ASP A 435 -7.46 21.13 -10.65
C ASP A 435 -8.05 21.56 -12.01
N LEU A 436 -7.38 22.53 -12.63
CA LEU A 436 -7.74 23.17 -13.91
C LEU A 436 -7.87 22.19 -15.11
N PHE A 437 -7.31 20.97 -15.01
CA PHE A 437 -7.36 19.98 -16.08
C PHE A 437 -8.65 19.15 -16.12
N LEU A 438 -9.49 19.22 -15.08
CA LEU A 438 -10.73 18.44 -14.97
C LEU A 438 -11.96 19.15 -15.57
N SER A 439 -11.79 20.28 -16.28
CA SER A 439 -12.90 21.08 -16.81
C SER A 439 -13.92 20.30 -17.66
N ALA A 440 -13.50 19.27 -18.39
CA ALA A 440 -14.40 18.37 -19.13
C ALA A 440 -15.17 17.41 -18.20
N ALA A 441 -14.52 16.89 -17.15
CA ALA A 441 -15.15 16.01 -16.17
C ALA A 441 -16.25 16.74 -15.38
N TYR A 442 -16.03 18.02 -15.06
CA TYR A 442 -17.07 18.85 -14.43
C TYR A 442 -18.30 19.06 -15.31
N GLY A 443 -18.16 19.01 -16.64
CA GLY A 443 -19.26 19.23 -17.57
C GLY A 443 -20.36 18.16 -17.50
N TYR A 444 -20.04 16.95 -17.04
CA TYR A 444 -20.97 15.81 -17.00
C TYR A 444 -21.42 15.45 -15.58
N SER A 445 -20.76 15.99 -14.54
CA SER A 445 -21.02 15.61 -13.14
C SER A 445 -22.47 15.84 -12.73
N ASP A 446 -23.10 16.94 -13.16
CA ASP A 446 -24.50 17.24 -12.82
C ASP A 446 -25.48 16.22 -13.44
N LEU A 447 -25.23 15.76 -14.67
CA LEU A 447 -26.05 14.74 -15.33
C LEU A 447 -25.87 13.37 -14.66
N TRP A 448 -24.66 13.02 -14.24
CA TRP A 448 -24.42 11.77 -13.51
C TRP A 448 -25.03 11.79 -12.10
N LYS A 449 -25.06 12.94 -11.43
CA LYS A 449 -25.83 13.13 -10.18
C LYS A 449 -27.34 12.98 -10.42
N GLU A 450 -27.84 13.46 -11.55
CA GLU A 450 -29.24 13.23 -11.94
C GLU A 450 -29.51 11.73 -12.16
N VAL A 451 -28.64 11.01 -12.89
CA VAL A 451 -28.73 9.54 -13.03
C VAL A 451 -28.76 8.86 -11.66
N ALA A 452 -27.86 9.22 -10.75
CA ALA A 452 -27.81 8.65 -9.41
C ALA A 452 -29.11 8.88 -8.60
N SER A 453 -29.79 10.00 -8.83
CA SER A 453 -31.06 10.31 -8.16
C SER A 453 -32.27 9.54 -8.70
N LEU A 454 -32.14 8.93 -9.89
CA LEU A 454 -33.18 8.17 -10.58
C LEU A 454 -33.07 6.65 -10.36
N LEU A 455 -31.92 6.18 -9.84
CA LEU A 455 -31.69 4.80 -9.39
C LEU A 455 -32.23 4.63 -7.96
#